data_AF-A0A343JE77-F1
#
_entry.id   AF-A0A343JE77-F1
#
_cell.length_a   1.000
_cell.length_b   1.000
_cell.length_c   1.000
_cell.angle_alpha   90.00
_cell.angle_beta   90.00
_cell.angle_gamma   90.00
#
_symmetry.space_group_name_H-M   'P 1'
#
loop_
_entity.id
_entity.type
_entity.pdbx_description
1 polymer ?
#
loop_
_entity_poly.entity_id
_entity_poly.type
_entity_poly.pdbx_seq_one_letter_code
_entity_poly.pdbx_strand_id
1 'polypeptide(L)' 'MSKIEINAAQMKFIRDFFDNYEDDKVKFKLADASNRIKTIYEVETELADNELEKYVKAVFKEKSQYGNALYYTIRVIK' A
#
# COMPACT_ATOMS: atom_id res chain seq x y z
N MET A 1 -2.66 12.27 7.92
CA MET A 1 -1.85 11.53 6.94
C MET A 1 -1.08 10.46 7.69
N SER A 2 -1.27 9.20 7.30
CA SER A 2 -0.56 8.06 7.88
C SER A 2 0.50 7.57 6.89
N LYS A 3 1.59 6.97 7.36
CA LYS A 3 2.60 6.36 6.49
C LYS A 3 2.42 4.86 6.45
N ILE A 4 2.49 4.28 5.27
CA ILE A 4 2.41 2.84 5.07
C ILE A 4 3.70 2.34 4.44
N GLU A 5 4.31 1.33 5.05
CA GLU A 5 5.39 0.56 4.49
C GLU A 5 4.84 -0.70 3.82
N ILE A 6 5.17 -0.89 2.55
CA ILE A 6 4.88 -2.12 1.80
C ILE A 6 6.19 -2.80 1.44
N ASN A 7 6.31 -4.09 1.80
CA ASN A 7 7.46 -4.91 1.43
C ASN A 7 7.01 -6.06 0.51
N ALA A 8 7.72 -6.25 -0.60
CA ALA A 8 7.47 -7.34 -1.55
C ALA A 8 8.72 -7.60 -2.40
N ALA A 9 8.94 -8.86 -2.79
CA ALA A 9 10.02 -9.20 -3.72
C ALA A 9 9.72 -8.65 -5.14
N GLN A 10 8.47 -8.80 -5.60
CA GLN A 10 8.01 -8.27 -6.88
C GLN A 10 7.44 -6.86 -6.75
N MET A 11 8.25 -5.92 -6.27
CA MET A 11 7.83 -4.55 -5.95
C MET A 11 7.21 -3.78 -7.14
N LYS A 12 7.59 -4.12 -8.38
CA LYS A 12 7.01 -3.53 -9.58
C LYS A 12 5.47 -3.58 -9.57
N PHE A 13 4.88 -4.73 -9.27
CA PHE A 13 3.41 -4.89 -9.27
C PHE A 13 2.71 -4.16 -8.12
N ILE A 14 3.43 -3.94 -7.01
CA ILE A 14 2.93 -3.14 -5.89
C ILE A 14 2.86 -1.68 -6.33
N ARG A 15 3.94 -1.14 -6.91
CA ARG A 15 4.02 0.24 -7.37
C ARG A 15 3.08 0.53 -8.52
N ASP A 16 3.03 -0.36 -9.52
CA ASP A 16 2.10 -0.25 -10.66
C ASP A 16 0.62 -0.13 -10.20
N PHE A 17 0.27 -0.66 -9.03
CA PHE A 17 -1.07 -0.55 -8.45
C PHE A 17 -1.25 0.66 -7.54
N PHE A 18 -0.30 0.92 -6.63
CA PHE A 18 -0.46 1.92 -5.56
C PHE A 18 0.06 3.31 -5.90
N ASP A 19 0.92 3.46 -6.91
CA ASP A 19 1.42 4.76 -7.33
C ASP A 19 0.24 5.62 -7.82
N ASN A 20 -0.14 6.61 -7.01
CA ASN A 20 -1.30 7.49 -7.20
C ASN A 20 -2.66 6.79 -7.12
N TYR A 21 -2.77 5.68 -6.40
CA TYR A 21 -4.06 5.06 -6.10
C TYR A 21 -4.92 5.99 -5.22
N GLU A 22 -6.18 6.18 -5.62
CA GLU A 22 -7.16 6.97 -4.88
C GLU A 22 -8.53 6.30 -4.95
N ASP A 23 -9.21 6.24 -3.81
CA ASP A 23 -10.63 5.88 -3.70
C ASP A 23 -11.31 6.73 -2.62
N ASP A 24 -12.57 6.41 -2.32
CA ASP A 24 -13.39 7.16 -1.36
C ASP A 24 -12.82 7.20 0.08
N LYS A 25 -11.90 6.29 0.43
CA LYS A 25 -11.38 6.13 1.80
C LYS A 25 -9.89 6.44 1.94
N VAL A 26 -9.12 6.26 0.87
CA VAL A 26 -7.66 6.42 0.91
C VAL A 26 -7.14 7.09 -0.35
N LYS A 27 -6.14 7.95 -0.18
CA LYS A 27 -5.37 8.55 -1.27
C LYS A 27 -3.89 8.37 -1.03
N PHE A 28 -3.22 7.70 -1.96
CA PHE A 28 -1.82 7.33 -1.88
C PHE A 28 -0.94 8.37 -2.56
N LYS A 29 0.19 8.66 -1.92
CA LYS A 29 1.27 9.47 -2.44
C LYS A 29 2.60 8.79 -2.14
N LEU A 30 3.45 8.65 -3.15
CA LEU A 30 4.77 8.03 -2.98
C LEU A 30 5.66 8.89 -2.09
N ALA A 31 6.21 8.31 -1.03
CA ALA A 31 7.09 9.00 -0.07
C ALA A 31 8.56 8.55 -0.18
N ASP A 32 8.81 7.24 -0.29
CA ASP A 32 10.15 6.69 -0.50
C ASP A 32 10.08 5.38 -1.30
N ALA A 33 10.88 5.29 -2.35
CA ALA A 33 10.96 4.14 -3.24
C ALA A 33 12.42 3.72 -3.54
N SER A 34 13.38 4.23 -2.76
CA SER A 34 14.82 4.02 -2.95
C SER A 34 15.25 2.55 -2.77
N ASN A 35 14.52 1.80 -1.95
CA ASN A 35 14.74 0.39 -1.73
C ASN A 35 14.01 -0.47 -2.79
N ARG A 36 14.66 -1.54 -3.28
CA ARG A 36 14.10 -2.41 -4.33
C ARG A 36 12.96 -3.32 -3.85
N ILE A 37 12.91 -3.65 -2.56
CA ILE A 37 11.91 -4.57 -1.98
C ILE A 37 10.99 -3.91 -0.96
N LYS A 38 11.14 -2.60 -0.77
CA LYS A 38 10.37 -1.79 0.18
C LYS A 38 9.95 -0.48 -0.45
N THR A 39 8.73 -0.02 -0.17
CA THR A 39 8.23 1.29 -0.59
C THR A 39 7.37 1.88 0.51
N ILE A 40 7.50 3.19 0.72
CA ILE A 40 6.75 3.95 1.71
C ILE A 40 5.80 4.88 0.97
N TYR A 41 4.54 4.86 1.37
CA TYR A 41 3.51 5.80 0.90
C TYR A 41 3.03 6.67 2.06
N GLU A 42 2.77 7.94 1.76
CA GLU A 42 1.88 8.78 2.55
C GLU A 42 0.46 8.50 2.09
N VAL A 43 -0.44 8.25 3.05
CA VAL A 43 -1.84 7.96 2.80
C VAL A 43 -2.70 8.97 3.54
N GLU A 44 -3.49 9.72 2.77
CA GLU A 44 -4.58 10.53 3.30
C GLU A 44 -5.80 9.64 3.52
N THR A 45 -6.29 9.59 4.75
CA THR A 45 -7.42 8.74 5.16
C THR A 45 -7.96 9.19 6.51
N GLU A 46 -9.22 8.85 6.78
CA GLU A 46 -9.88 8.99 8.07
C GLU A 46 -9.89 7.68 8.88
N LEU A 47 -9.42 6.57 8.29
CA LEU A 47 -9.38 5.26 8.94
C LEU A 47 -8.36 5.23 10.08
N ALA A 48 -8.67 4.49 11.14
CA ALA A 48 -7.70 4.19 12.19
C ALA A 48 -6.59 3.26 11.65
N ASP A 49 -5.38 3.35 12.22
CA ASP A 49 -4.21 2.61 11.73
C ASP A 49 -4.44 1.09 11.55
N ASN A 50 -5.13 0.47 12.50
CA ASN A 50 -5.45 -0.97 12.47
C ASN A 50 -6.47 -1.34 11.37
N GLU A 51 -7.37 -0.43 11.04
CA GLU A 51 -8.35 -0.58 9.96
C GLU A 51 -7.70 -0.30 8.61
N LEU A 52 -6.81 0.68 8.55
CA LEU A 52 -6.08 1.07 7.34
C LEU A 52 -5.25 -0.09 6.78
N GLU A 53 -4.46 -0.78 7.61
CA GLU A 53 -3.67 -1.93 7.15
C GLU A 53 -4.55 -3.02 6.52
N LYS A 54 -5.66 -3.36 7.19
CA LYS A 54 -6.61 -4.37 6.73
C LYS A 54 -7.29 -3.92 5.44
N TYR A 55 -7.72 -2.67 5.38
CA TYR A 55 -8.38 -2.08 4.23
C TYR A 55 -7.46 -2.10 3.00
N VAL A 56 -6.25 -1.58 3.12
CA VAL A 56 -5.29 -1.52 2.00
C VAL A 56 -4.92 -2.92 1.52
N LYS A 57 -4.76 -3.87 2.45
CA LYS A 57 -4.52 -5.27 2.09
C LYS A 57 -5.69 -5.89 1.33
N ALA A 58 -6.93 -5.62 1.75
CA ALA A 58 -8.14 -6.09 1.07
C ALA A 58 -8.27 -5.46 -0.33
N VAL A 59 -8.09 -4.15 -0.44
CA VAL A 59 -8.10 -3.41 -1.72
C VAL A 59 -7.15 -4.05 -2.73
N PHE A 60 -5.90 -4.32 -2.34
CA PHE A 60 -4.95 -4.96 -3.25
C PHE A 60 -5.40 -6.37 -3.65
N LYS A 61 -5.91 -7.17 -2.71
CA LYS A 61 -6.40 -8.53 -3.01
C LYS A 61 -7.61 -8.58 -3.92
N GLU A 62 -8.52 -7.62 -3.77
CA GLU A 62 -9.80 -7.60 -4.48
C GLU A 62 -9.67 -6.93 -5.85
N LYS A 63 -8.90 -5.85 -5.94
CA LYS A 63 -8.80 -5.03 -7.16
C LYS A 63 -7.57 -5.34 -8.01
N SER A 64 -6.50 -5.91 -7.45
CA SER A 64 -5.31 -6.29 -8.23
C SER A 64 -5.39 -7.74 -8.67
N GLN A 65 -5.10 -7.99 -9.95
CA GLN A 65 -4.88 -9.34 -10.49
C GLN A 65 -3.75 -10.10 -9.76
N TYR A 66 -2.84 -9.39 -9.08
CA TYR A 66 -1.68 -9.96 -8.40
C TYR A 66 -1.85 -10.11 -6.90
N GLY A 67 -2.90 -9.51 -6.31
CA GLY A 67 -3.03 -9.41 -4.85
C GLY A 67 -3.14 -10.75 -4.12
N ASN A 68 -3.68 -11.78 -4.76
CA ASN A 68 -3.74 -13.13 -4.19
C ASN A 68 -2.52 -14.01 -4.54
N ALA A 69 -1.74 -13.62 -5.55
CA ALA A 69 -0.60 -14.41 -6.04
C ALA A 69 0.75 -13.98 -5.45
N LEU A 70 0.86 -12.74 -4.96
CA LEU A 70 2.10 -12.20 -4.42
C LEU A 70 2.21 -12.39 -2.90
N TYR A 71 3.45 -12.59 -2.44
CA TYR A 71 3.79 -12.48 -1.03
C TYR A 71 4.26 -11.06 -0.73
N TYR A 72 3.56 -10.38 0.18
CA TYR A 72 3.84 -9.00 0.58
C TYR A 72 3.38 -8.72 2.00
N THR A 73 3.95 -7.68 2.61
CA THR A 73 3.51 -7.14 3.90
C THR A 73 3.11 -5.69 3.76
N ILE A 74 2.12 -5.26 4.53
CA ILE A 74 1.64 -3.88 4.61
C ILE A 74 1.59 -3.54 6.09
N ARG A 75 2.22 -2.43 6.48
CA ARG A 75 2.25 -1.95 7.86
C ARG A 75 2.13 -0.44 7.92
N VAL A 76 1.32 0.07 8.83
CA VAL A 76 1.35 1.49 9.18
C VAL A 76 2.60 1.75 10.04
N ILE A 77 3.34 2.79 9.69
CA ILE A 77 4.55 3.21 10.38
C ILE A 77 4.36 4.64 10.93
N LYS A 78 4.93 4.88 12.11
CA LYS A 78 4.92 6.20 12.78
C LYS A 78 6.18 7.00 12.44
#